data_AF-A0A009RZS3-F1
#
_entry.id   AF-A0A009RZS3-F1
#
_cell.length_a   1.000
_cell.length_b   1.000
_cell.length_c   1.000
_cell.angle_alpha   90.00
_cell.angle_beta   90.00
_cell.angle_gamma   90.00
#
_symmetry.space_group_name_H-M   'P 1'
#
loop_
_entity.id
_entity.type
_entity.pdbx_description
1 polymer ?
#
loop_
_entity_poly.entity_id
_entity_poly.type
_entity_poly.pdbx_seq_one_letter_code
_entity_poly.pdbx_strand_id
1 'polypeptide(L)'
;MRALIQRVLEAKVVVDGETTGEIQHGLLVFLGIGRDDTLTIGQKLIDKILKYRIFDDEQGKMGWNVSQANGGILLVSQFTLMAQTQKGLRPDFGPAMPPSDAKALYEQLVEYTHSQFENVQTGIFAADMKVHLINDGPVTFNLEVEA
;
A
#
# COMPACT_ATOMS: atom_id res chain seq x y z
N MET A 1 -10.87 -5.32 1.70
CA MET A 1 -9.44 -5.03 1.42
C MET A 1 -8.97 -3.87 2.27
N ARG A 2 -7.73 -3.94 2.77
CA ARG A 2 -7.15 -2.92 3.66
C ARG A 2 -5.87 -2.36 3.09
N ALA A 3 -5.63 -1.07 3.33
CA ALA A 3 -4.35 -0.44 3.08
C ALA A 3 -3.94 0.41 4.28
N LEU A 4 -2.68 0.26 4.71
CA LEU A 4 -2.01 1.21 5.58
C LEU A 4 -1.14 2.09 4.69
N ILE A 5 -1.51 3.36 4.56
CA ILE A 5 -0.75 4.33 3.75
C ILE A 5 0.05 5.26 4.64
N GLN A 6 1.25 5.60 4.18
CA GLN A 6 2.16 6.51 4.86
C GLN A 6 2.68 7.54 3.88
N ARG A 7 2.63 8.82 4.26
CA ARG A 7 3.30 9.89 3.53
C ARG A 7 4.79 9.79 3.77
N VAL A 8 5.59 9.78 2.71
CA VAL A 8 7.04 9.58 2.82
C VAL A 8 7.83 10.64 2.05
N LEU A 9 8.99 11.02 2.61
CA LEU A 9 10.01 11.79 1.88
C LEU A 9 10.80 10.90 0.92
N GLU A 10 11.00 9.64 1.31
CA GLU A 10 11.61 8.57 0.53
C GLU A 10 11.16 7.22 1.10
N ALA A 11 11.05 6.22 0.24
CA ALA A 11 10.85 4.84 0.64
C ALA A 11 11.39 3.85 -0.40
N LYS A 12 11.91 2.71 0.06
CA LYS A 12 12.40 1.64 -0.82
C LYS A 12 12.20 0.26 -0.22
N VAL A 13 12.16 -0.73 -1.10
CA VAL A 13 12.18 -2.16 -0.76
C VAL A 13 13.53 -2.75 -1.15
N VAL A 14 14.11 -3.50 -0.23
CA VAL A 14 15.34 -4.28 -0.46
C VAL A 14 15.04 -5.77 -0.26
N VAL A 15 15.45 -6.61 -1.21
CA VAL A 15 15.38 -8.07 -1.15
C VAL A 15 16.77 -8.61 -1.47
N ASP A 16 17.30 -9.49 -0.62
CA ASP A 16 18.63 -10.08 -0.79
C ASP A 16 19.77 -9.05 -0.99
N GLY A 17 19.62 -7.85 -0.42
CA GLY A 17 20.58 -6.75 -0.54
C GLY A 17 20.37 -5.82 -1.73
N GLU A 18 19.49 -6.16 -2.67
CA GLU A 18 19.21 -5.39 -3.87
C GLU A 18 17.92 -4.57 -3.74
N THR A 19 17.93 -3.33 -4.24
CA THR A 19 16.73 -2.49 -4.27
C THR A 19 15.81 -2.92 -5.41
N THR A 20 14.60 -3.36 -5.06
CA THR A 20 13.61 -3.87 -6.02
C THR A 20 12.57 -2.82 -6.43
N GLY A 21 12.43 -1.78 -5.63
CA GLY A 21 11.53 -0.64 -5.90
C GLY A 21 11.83 0.50 -4.95
N GLU A 22 11.82 1.73 -5.46
CA GLU A 22 12.20 2.93 -4.72
C GLU A 22 11.45 4.15 -5.21
N ILE A 23 10.91 4.92 -4.27
CA ILE A 23 10.33 6.23 -4.53
C ILE A 23 11.04 7.27 -3.66
N GLN A 24 11.08 8.50 -4.17
CA GLN A 24 11.41 9.69 -3.38
C GLN A 24 10.12 10.12 -2.63
N HIS A 25 9.69 11.37 -2.81
CA HIS A 25 8.45 11.86 -2.23
C HIS A 25 7.24 11.06 -2.70
N GLY A 26 6.32 10.69 -1.79
CA GLY A 26 5.11 9.97 -2.19
C GLY A 26 4.40 9.22 -1.08
N LEU A 27 3.78 8.09 -1.45
CA LEU A 27 3.11 7.18 -0.53
C LEU A 27 3.75 5.80 -0.53
N LEU A 28 4.08 5.32 0.67
CA LEU A 28 4.24 3.89 0.92
C LEU A 28 2.87 3.30 1.23
N VAL A 29 2.49 2.26 0.51
CA VAL A 29 1.19 1.58 0.63
C VAL A 29 1.43 0.12 0.99
N PHE A 30 1.11 -0.24 2.23
CA PHE A 30 1.00 -1.64 2.62
C PHE A 30 -0.40 -2.14 2.31
N LEU A 31 -0.53 -3.11 1.40
CA LEU A 31 -1.81 -3.62 0.92
C LEU A 31 -2.12 -5.02 1.50
N GLY A 32 -3.21 -5.11 2.26
CA GLY A 32 -3.74 -6.36 2.81
C GLY A 32 -4.95 -6.85 2.03
N ILE A 33 -4.87 -8.09 1.57
CA ILE A 33 -5.90 -8.76 0.76
C ILE A 33 -6.61 -9.80 1.64
N GLY A 34 -7.90 -9.58 1.88
CA GLY A 34 -8.78 -10.46 2.63
C GLY A 34 -9.36 -11.59 1.77
N ARG A 35 -9.80 -12.67 2.42
CA ARG A 35 -10.26 -13.91 1.79
C ARG A 35 -11.33 -13.71 0.70
N ASP A 36 -12.24 -12.78 0.93
CA ASP A 36 -13.39 -12.53 0.05
C ASP A 36 -13.21 -11.29 -0.85
N ASP A 37 -11.99 -10.73 -0.88
CA ASP A 37 -11.70 -9.57 -1.73
C ASP A 37 -11.71 -9.93 -3.21
N THR A 38 -12.11 -8.96 -4.02
CA THR A 38 -12.18 -9.07 -5.48
C THR A 38 -11.40 -7.95 -6.14
N LEU A 39 -11.11 -8.10 -7.44
CA LEU A 39 -10.47 -7.05 -8.24
C LEU A 39 -11.24 -5.73 -8.14
N THR A 40 -12.58 -5.76 -8.23
CA THR A 40 -13.43 -4.56 -8.13
C THR A 40 -13.26 -3.84 -6.80
N ILE A 41 -13.15 -4.57 -5.68
CA ILE A 41 -12.92 -3.99 -4.35
C ILE A 41 -11.54 -3.34 -4.30
N GLY A 42 -10.52 -4.03 -4.82
CA GLY A 42 -9.16 -3.51 -4.84
C GLY A 42 -9.02 -2.27 -5.74
N GLN A 43 -9.65 -2.25 -6.91
CA GLN A 43 -9.68 -1.08 -7.79
C GLN A 43 -10.28 0.14 -7.08
N LYS A 44 -11.40 -0.03 -6.35
CA LYS A 44 -12.00 1.05 -5.54
C LYS A 44 -11.04 1.54 -4.44
N LEU A 45 -10.28 0.64 -3.81
CA LEU A 45 -9.30 1.02 -2.78
C LEU A 45 -8.11 1.77 -3.39
N ILE A 46 -7.56 1.31 -4.52
CA ILE A 46 -6.49 2.00 -5.25
C ILE A 46 -6.95 3.40 -5.68
N ASP A 47 -8.15 3.53 -6.26
CA ASP A 47 -8.73 4.83 -6.60
C ASP A 47 -8.82 5.76 -5.38
N LYS A 48 -9.24 5.22 -4.24
CA LYS A 48 -9.33 5.97 -2.98
C LYS A 48 -7.96 6.44 -2.51
N ILE A 49 -6.93 5.59 -2.61
CA ILE A 49 -5.54 5.92 -2.26
C ILE A 49 -5.01 7.04 -3.15
N LEU A 50 -5.14 6.91 -4.49
CA LEU A 50 -4.63 7.88 -5.45
C LEU A 50 -5.31 9.25 -5.32
N LYS A 51 -6.58 9.28 -4.89
CA LYS A 51 -7.35 10.51 -4.68
C LYS A 51 -7.30 11.03 -3.24
N TYR A 52 -6.68 10.30 -2.31
CA TYR A 52 -6.66 10.66 -0.89
C TYR A 52 -5.88 11.95 -0.67
N ARG A 53 -6.48 12.92 0.01
CA ARG A 53 -5.85 14.21 0.31
C ARG A 53 -5.03 14.06 1.58
N ILE A 54 -3.72 13.91 1.42
CA ILE A 54 -2.76 13.59 2.50
C ILE A 54 -1.51 14.48 2.44
N PHE A 55 -1.29 15.17 1.32
CA PHE A 55 -0.19 16.13 1.14
C PHE A 55 -0.67 17.55 1.40
N ASP A 56 0.25 18.39 1.84
CA ASP A 56 -0.03 19.80 2.08
C ASP A 56 -0.22 20.54 0.74
N ASP A 57 -1.23 21.39 0.68
CA ASP A 57 -1.52 22.29 -0.43
C ASP A 57 -0.69 23.57 -0.34
N GLU A 58 -0.92 24.50 -1.27
CA GLU A 58 -0.21 25.78 -1.30
C GLU A 58 -0.43 26.67 -0.05
N GLN A 59 -1.41 26.35 0.79
CA GLN A 59 -1.71 27.05 2.04
C GLN A 59 -1.15 26.30 3.27
N GLY A 60 -0.42 25.20 3.05
CA GLY A 60 0.09 24.34 4.12
C GLY A 60 -1.00 23.52 4.80
N LYS A 61 -2.14 23.28 4.14
CA LYS A 61 -3.21 22.42 4.66
C LYS A 61 -3.22 21.09 3.91
N MET A 62 -3.53 20.01 4.60
CA MET A 62 -3.67 18.68 4.00
C MET A 62 -4.81 18.65 2.97
N GLY A 63 -4.48 18.90 1.71
CA GLY A 63 -5.43 19.25 0.66
C GLY A 63 -5.13 18.63 -0.71
N TRP A 64 -3.90 18.20 -0.94
CA TRP A 64 -3.45 17.58 -2.18
C TRP A 64 -3.39 16.05 -2.09
N ASN A 65 -3.67 15.40 -3.21
CA ASN A 65 -3.40 13.96 -3.40
C ASN A 65 -2.00 13.72 -3.97
N VAL A 66 -1.61 12.46 -4.12
CA VAL A 66 -0.26 12.08 -4.58
C VAL A 66 0.09 12.64 -5.96
N SER A 67 -0.89 12.72 -6.87
CA SER A 67 -0.66 13.29 -8.20
C SER A 67 -0.40 14.79 -8.13
N GLN A 68 -1.20 15.51 -7.35
CA GLN A 68 -1.03 16.96 -7.15
C GLN A 68 0.29 17.30 -6.44
N ALA A 69 0.75 16.41 -5.57
CA ALA A 69 2.03 16.53 -4.89
C ALA A 69 3.24 16.07 -5.72
N ASN A 70 3.04 15.61 -6.96
CA ASN A 70 4.07 15.01 -7.82
C ASN A 70 4.83 13.86 -7.14
N GLY A 71 4.11 13.06 -6.33
CA GLY A 71 4.68 11.94 -5.59
C GLY A 71 4.69 10.62 -6.37
N GLY A 72 5.41 9.64 -5.84
CA GLY A 72 5.36 8.24 -6.27
C GLY A 72 4.49 7.36 -5.37
N ILE A 73 4.17 6.16 -5.85
CA ILE A 73 3.54 5.09 -5.06
C ILE A 73 4.52 3.93 -4.93
N LEU A 74 4.76 3.47 -3.71
CA LEU A 74 5.45 2.20 -3.43
C LEU A 74 4.44 1.22 -2.85
N LEU A 75 3.97 0.28 -3.66
CA LEU A 75 2.92 -0.67 -3.31
C LEU A 75 3.51 -2.00 -2.84
N VAL A 76 3.32 -2.35 -1.58
CA VAL A 76 3.91 -3.53 -0.93
C VAL A 76 2.82 -4.44 -0.36
N SER A 77 2.85 -5.72 -0.72
CA SER A 77 1.91 -6.71 -0.15
C SER A 77 2.15 -6.92 1.35
N GLN A 78 1.10 -6.85 2.18
CA GLN A 78 1.20 -6.98 3.63
C GLN A 78 0.01 -7.77 4.22
N PHE A 79 0.12 -9.10 4.20
CA PHE A 79 -0.96 -9.99 4.68
C PHE A 79 -1.30 -9.77 6.16
N THR A 80 -0.37 -9.27 6.97
CA THR A 80 -0.58 -9.07 8.40
C THR A 80 -1.61 -7.99 8.73
N LEU A 81 -1.99 -7.13 7.77
CA LEU A 81 -3.10 -6.20 7.94
C LEU A 81 -4.47 -6.91 8.08
N MET A 82 -4.53 -8.17 7.65
CA MET A 82 -5.71 -9.03 7.82
C MET A 82 -5.69 -9.83 9.12
N ALA A 83 -4.72 -9.60 10.00
CA ALA A 83 -4.62 -10.29 11.27
C ALA A 83 -5.81 -9.96 12.20
N GLN A 84 -6.30 -10.97 12.90
CA GLN A 84 -7.07 -10.81 14.13
C GLN A 84 -6.13 -10.86 15.33
N THR A 85 -6.20 -9.82 16.16
CA THR A 85 -5.31 -9.63 17.30
C THR A 85 -6.05 -9.48 18.63
N GLN A 86 -7.37 -9.75 18.65
CA GLN A 86 -8.22 -9.51 19.81
C GLN A 86 -8.10 -10.56 20.93
N LYS A 87 -7.49 -11.73 20.66
CA LYS A 87 -7.37 -12.84 21.62
C LYS A 87 -5.95 -13.37 21.66
N GLY A 88 -5.40 -13.53 22.87
CA GLY A 88 -4.05 -14.07 23.08
C GLY A 88 -2.94 -13.13 22.59
N LEU A 89 -1.75 -13.68 22.39
CA LEU A 89 -0.55 -12.94 21.96
C LEU A 89 -0.02 -13.42 20.59
N ARG A 90 -0.74 -14.32 19.93
CA ARG A 90 -0.41 -14.81 18.59
C ARG A 90 -1.48 -14.31 17.60
N PRO A 91 -1.10 -13.56 16.56
CA PRO A 91 -2.06 -13.13 15.55
C PRO A 91 -2.64 -14.33 14.80
N ASP A 92 -3.94 -14.26 14.49
CA ASP A 92 -4.62 -15.18 13.59
C ASP A 92 -4.79 -14.54 12.22
N PHE A 93 -4.44 -15.25 11.16
CA PHE A 93 -4.53 -14.77 9.77
C PHE A 93 -5.63 -15.47 8.99
N GLY A 94 -6.57 -16.14 9.65
CA GLY A 94 -7.76 -16.74 9.02
C GLY A 94 -8.53 -15.83 8.04
N PRO A 95 -8.61 -14.50 8.26
CA PRO A 95 -9.24 -13.59 7.29
C PRO A 95 -8.39 -13.24 6.05
N ALA A 96 -7.09 -13.57 6.02
CA ALA A 96 -6.23 -13.28 4.88
C ALA A 96 -6.54 -14.20 3.70
N MET A 97 -6.41 -13.70 2.47
CA MET A 97 -6.53 -14.54 1.27
C MET A 97 -5.37 -15.55 1.18
N PRO A 98 -5.60 -16.79 0.71
CA PRO A 98 -4.54 -17.76 0.48
C PRO A 98 -3.43 -17.22 -0.44
N PRO A 99 -2.15 -17.58 -0.25
CA PRO A 99 -1.03 -16.95 -0.95
C PRO A 99 -1.09 -16.99 -2.48
N SER A 100 -1.58 -18.10 -3.08
CA SER A 100 -1.70 -18.23 -4.54
C SER A 100 -2.69 -17.22 -5.11
N ASP A 101 -3.85 -17.12 -4.48
CA ASP A 101 -4.97 -16.28 -4.94
C ASP A 101 -4.64 -14.81 -4.65
N ALA A 102 -4.04 -14.55 -3.49
CA ALA A 102 -3.56 -13.22 -3.10
C ALA A 102 -2.48 -12.70 -4.05
N LYS A 103 -1.56 -13.56 -4.51
CA LYS A 103 -0.55 -13.20 -5.51
C LYS A 103 -1.20 -12.79 -6.82
N ALA A 104 -2.11 -13.61 -7.35
CA ALA A 104 -2.80 -13.33 -8.60
C ALA A 104 -3.60 -12.03 -8.54
N LEU A 105 -4.32 -11.78 -7.43
CA LEU A 105 -5.05 -10.53 -7.24
C LEU A 105 -4.12 -9.33 -7.05
N TYR A 106 -3.03 -9.48 -6.30
CA TYR A 106 -2.03 -8.43 -6.13
C TYR A 106 -1.41 -8.01 -7.48
N GLU A 107 -1.02 -8.96 -8.32
CA GLU A 107 -0.47 -8.68 -9.65
C GLU A 107 -1.46 -7.93 -10.55
N GLN A 108 -2.75 -8.29 -10.51
CA GLN A 108 -3.81 -7.54 -11.22
C GLN A 108 -3.96 -6.11 -10.69
N LEU A 109 -3.79 -5.91 -9.39
CA LEU A 109 -3.89 -4.58 -8.78
C LEU A 109 -2.65 -3.72 -9.06
N VAL A 110 -1.47 -4.32 -9.14
CA VAL A 110 -0.25 -3.64 -9.60
C VAL A 110 -0.46 -3.12 -11.03
N GLU A 111 -0.91 -3.99 -11.94
CA GLU A 111 -1.20 -3.62 -13.33
C GLU A 111 -2.24 -2.49 -13.41
N TYR A 112 -3.32 -2.61 -12.65
CA TYR A 112 -4.33 -1.57 -12.57
C TYR A 112 -3.76 -0.24 -12.03
N THR A 113 -2.92 -0.29 -11.00
CA THR A 113 -2.30 0.91 -10.42
C THR A 113 -1.41 1.60 -11.45
N HIS A 114 -0.60 0.85 -12.22
CA HIS A 114 0.18 1.39 -13.33
C HIS A 114 -0.70 2.02 -14.42
N SER A 115 -1.88 1.45 -14.68
CA SER A 115 -2.82 2.01 -15.65
C SER A 115 -3.47 3.32 -15.18
N GLN A 116 -3.48 3.60 -13.87
CA GLN A 116 -4.06 4.82 -13.29
C GLN A 116 -3.00 5.87 -12.93
N PHE A 117 -1.75 5.46 -12.72
CA PHE A 117 -0.69 6.30 -12.20
C PHE A 117 0.68 5.88 -12.75
N GLU A 118 1.45 6.83 -13.25
CA GLU A 118 2.72 6.54 -13.93
C GLU A 118 3.84 6.14 -12.96
N ASN A 119 4.01 6.89 -11.86
CA ASN A 119 5.12 6.71 -10.93
C ASN A 119 4.80 5.69 -9.83
N VAL A 120 4.73 4.42 -10.23
CA VAL A 120 4.44 3.29 -9.34
C VAL A 120 5.64 2.36 -9.27
N GLN A 121 5.96 1.93 -8.07
CA GLN A 121 7.01 0.99 -7.72
C GLN A 121 6.41 -0.08 -6.80
N THR A 122 7.06 -1.24 -6.72
CA THR A 122 6.56 -2.38 -5.97
C THR A 122 7.65 -3.08 -5.17
N GLY A 123 7.23 -3.93 -4.23
CA GLY A 123 8.10 -4.96 -3.67
C GLY A 123 8.05 -6.26 -4.47
N ILE A 124 8.54 -7.35 -3.88
CA ILE A 124 8.38 -8.69 -4.41
C ILE A 124 7.41 -9.46 -3.52
N PHE A 125 6.29 -9.90 -4.10
CA PHE A 125 5.27 -10.64 -3.37
C PHE A 125 5.87 -11.90 -2.71
N ALA A 126 5.57 -12.10 -1.42
CA ALA A 126 6.05 -13.21 -0.60
C ALA A 126 7.58 -13.33 -0.41
N ALA A 127 8.37 -12.33 -0.81
CA ALA A 127 9.79 -12.26 -0.47
C ALA A 127 10.02 -11.71 0.94
N ASP A 128 11.16 -12.04 1.54
CA ASP A 128 11.63 -11.38 2.77
C ASP A 128 12.13 -9.97 2.44
N MET A 129 11.25 -8.99 2.58
CA MET A 129 11.51 -7.60 2.23
C MET A 129 12.02 -6.80 3.42
N LYS A 130 13.01 -5.94 3.20
CA LYS A 130 13.35 -4.82 4.09
C LYS A 130 12.78 -3.54 3.50
N VAL A 131 11.75 -3.00 4.14
CA VAL A 131 11.08 -1.77 3.70
C VAL A 131 11.66 -0.61 4.50
N HIS A 132 12.38 0.27 3.81
CA HIS A 132 12.95 1.50 4.37
C HIS A 132 12.02 2.66 4.04
N LEU A 133 11.81 3.57 4.99
CA LEU A 133 11.08 4.80 4.75
C LEU A 133 11.51 5.93 5.68
N ILE A 134 11.26 7.16 5.25
CA ILE A 134 11.20 8.34 6.11
C ILE A 134 9.76 8.84 6.10
N ASN A 135 9.01 8.58 7.18
CA ASN A 135 7.62 9.00 7.29
C ASN A 135 7.54 10.51 7.57
N ASP A 136 6.91 11.24 6.65
CA ASP A 136 6.82 12.69 6.66
C ASP A 136 5.61 13.16 7.48
N GLY A 137 5.86 13.64 8.71
CA GLY A 137 4.86 14.15 9.64
C GLY A 137 5.08 13.69 11.09
N PRO A 138 4.91 12.39 11.40
CA PRO A 138 4.46 11.32 10.50
C PRO A 138 2.96 11.40 10.20
N VAL A 139 2.57 11.06 8.97
CA VAL A 139 1.17 10.96 8.54
C VAL A 139 0.88 9.53 8.10
N THR A 140 -0.10 8.89 8.73
CA THR A 140 -0.45 7.49 8.49
C THR A 140 -1.96 7.29 8.56
N PHE A 141 -2.53 6.60 7.58
CA PHE A 141 -3.96 6.30 7.54
C PHE A 141 -4.21 4.83 7.24
N ASN A 142 -5.24 4.29 7.90
CA ASN A 142 -5.83 2.99 7.55
C ASN A 142 -7.04 3.24 6.65
N LEU A 143 -6.98 2.72 5.43
CA LEU A 143 -8.08 2.77 4.47
C LEU A 143 -8.62 1.36 4.27
N GLU A 144 -9.94 1.25 4.26
CA GLU A 144 -10.63 -0.01 4.02
C GLU A 144 -11.75 0.20 2.99
N VAL A 145 -11.98 -0.84 2.20
CA VAL A 145 -13.16 -1.05 1.37
C VAL A 145 -13.65 -2.45 1.68
N GLU A 146 -14.88 -2.54 2.18
CA GLU A 146 -15.53 -3.80 2.50
C GLU A 146 -16.11 -4.46 1.24
N ALA A 147 -16.30 -5.78 1.32
CA ALA A 147 -16.92 -6.59 0.26
C ALA A 147 -18.45 -6.44 0.26
#